data_AF-A0A920L1I2-F1
#
_entry.id   AF-A0A920L1I2-F1
#
_cell.length_a   1.000
_cell.length_b   1.000
_cell.length_c   1.000
_cell.angle_alpha   90.00
_cell.angle_beta   90.00
_cell.angle_gamma   90.00
#
_symmetry.space_group_name_H-M   'P 1'
#
loop_
_entity.id
_entity.type
_entity.pdbx_description
1 polymer ?
#
loop_
_entity_poly.entity_id
_entity_poly.type
_entity_poly.pdbx_seq_one_letter_code
_entity_poly.pdbx_strand_id
1 'polypeptide(L)'
;MELAARYITDRKLPDKAIDVIDEAGAAQHLLSSTKRRKTIGVKEIEAVVAKIARIPPKNVTKDDAIVLKDLEASLKRVVFGQDNAIESLSSAIKLARAGLREPEKPIGSYLFAGPTGVGKTEVAKQLADNLGVELLVLTCLNIWKSTL
;
A
#
# COMPACT_ATOMS: atom_id res chain seq x y z
N MET A 1 -8.40 16.37 -4.60
CA MET A 1 -9.26 15.45 -5.37
C MET A 1 -8.62 14.08 -5.57
N GLU A 2 -7.32 14.01 -5.90
CA GLU A 2 -6.64 12.73 -6.19
C GLU A 2 -6.62 11.72 -5.03
N LEU A 3 -6.48 12.16 -3.78
CA LEU A 3 -6.44 11.27 -2.61
C LEU A 3 -7.76 10.51 -2.40
N ALA A 4 -8.90 11.20 -2.49
CA ALA A 4 -10.22 10.56 -2.37
C ALA A 4 -10.49 9.60 -3.54
N ALA A 5 -10.03 9.95 -4.76
CA ALA A 5 -10.12 9.06 -5.91
C ALA A 5 -9.32 7.77 -5.72
N ARG A 6 -8.12 7.87 -5.12
CA ARG A 6 -7.17 6.76 -4.96
C ARG A 6 -7.49 5.83 -3.78
N TYR A 7 -7.94 6.36 -2.65
CA TYR A 7 -8.06 5.59 -1.40
C TYR A 7 -9.51 5.26 -0.98
N ILE A 8 -10.51 5.96 -1.51
CA ILE A 8 -11.93 5.70 -1.24
C ILE A 8 -12.53 5.05 -2.49
N THR A 9 -12.47 3.72 -2.55
CA THR A 9 -12.85 2.91 -3.73
C THR A 9 -14.31 2.48 -3.72
N ASP A 10 -14.97 2.55 -2.57
CA ASP A 10 -16.38 2.18 -2.35
C ASP A 10 -17.38 3.27 -2.79
N ARG A 11 -16.90 4.50 -3.05
CA ARG A 11 -17.72 5.65 -3.44
C ARG A 11 -17.32 6.29 -4.76
N LYS A 12 -18.30 6.90 -5.43
CA LYS A 12 -18.11 7.64 -6.69
C LYS A 12 -17.88 9.13 -6.43
N LEU A 13 -17.14 9.77 -7.33
CA LEU A 13 -17.07 11.23 -7.40
C LEU A 13 -18.38 11.78 -7.99
N PRO A 14 -18.80 13.01 -7.62
CA PRO A 14 -18.13 13.97 -6.73
C PRO A 14 -18.42 13.79 -5.24
N ASP A 15 -19.41 12.96 -4.88
CA ASP A 15 -19.94 12.79 -3.52
C ASP A 15 -18.84 12.55 -2.47
N LYS A 16 -17.94 11.58 -2.72
CA LYS A 16 -16.83 11.29 -1.80
C LYS A 16 -15.85 12.44 -1.56
N ALA A 17 -15.72 13.36 -2.50
CA ALA A 17 -14.83 14.51 -2.33
C ALA A 17 -15.48 15.57 -1.42
N ILE A 18 -16.81 15.69 -1.47
CA ILE A 18 -17.58 16.57 -0.61
C ILE A 18 -17.55 16.04 0.82
N ASP A 19 -17.76 14.73 1.02
CA ASP A 19 -17.67 14.09 2.34
C ASP A 19 -16.32 14.34 3.03
N VAL A 20 -15.21 14.19 2.28
CA VAL A 20 -13.86 14.43 2.82
C VAL A 20 -13.66 15.89 3.23
N ILE A 21 -14.23 16.84 2.47
CA ILE A 21 -14.14 18.27 2.79
C ILE A 21 -15.00 18.60 4.02
N ASP A 22 -16.20 18.05 4.10
CA ASP A 22 -17.13 18.27 5.21
C ASP A 22 -16.57 17.70 6.52
N GLU A 23 -16.10 16.45 6.50
CA GLU A 23 -15.46 15.81 7.66
C GLU A 23 -14.18 16.56 8.07
N ALA A 24 -13.40 17.10 7.12
CA ALA A 24 -12.24 17.94 7.45
C ALA A 24 -12.63 19.26 8.11
N GLY A 25 -13.73 19.89 7.66
CA GLY A 25 -14.31 21.06 8.30
C GLY A 25 -14.78 20.75 9.72
N ALA A 26 -15.59 19.70 9.89
CA ALA A 26 -16.08 19.24 11.18
C ALA A 26 -14.92 18.92 12.15
N ALA A 27 -13.89 18.22 11.67
CA ALA A 27 -12.70 17.91 12.47
C ALA A 27 -11.97 19.16 12.98
N GLN A 28 -11.90 20.23 12.17
CA GLN A 28 -11.35 21.52 12.62
C GLN A 28 -12.26 22.22 13.64
N HIS A 29 -13.58 22.13 13.47
CA HIS A 29 -14.54 22.72 14.41
C HIS A 29 -14.49 22.08 15.81
N LEU A 30 -14.15 20.78 15.89
CA LEU A 30 -13.94 20.05 17.15
C LEU A 30 -12.68 20.49 17.91
N LEU A 31 -11.72 21.16 17.26
CA LEU A 31 -10.53 21.67 17.93
C LEU A 31 -10.84 22.97 18.70
N SER A 32 -10.08 23.22 19.77
CA SER A 32 -10.17 24.48 20.53
C SER A 32 -9.83 25.67 19.63
N SER A 33 -10.42 26.83 19.90
CA SER A 33 -10.29 28.05 19.09
C SER A 33 -8.83 28.42 18.77
N THR A 34 -7.91 28.18 19.70
CA THR A 34 -6.46 28.42 19.53
C THR A 34 -5.78 27.46 18.55
N LYS A 35 -6.32 26.23 18.37
CA LYS A 35 -5.76 25.19 17.50
C LYS A 35 -6.46 25.11 16.14
N ARG A 36 -7.58 25.80 15.96
CA ARG A 36 -8.31 25.82 14.68
C ARG A 36 -7.48 26.51 13.61
N ARG A 37 -7.32 25.84 12.47
CA ARG A 37 -6.77 26.48 11.28
C ARG A 37 -7.88 27.14 10.49
N LYS A 38 -7.62 28.37 10.01
CA LYS A 38 -8.52 29.08 9.08
C LYS A 38 -8.51 28.47 7.67
N THR A 39 -7.47 27.72 7.32
CA THR A 39 -7.29 27.13 5.99
C THR A 39 -6.95 25.66 6.14
N ILE A 40 -7.73 24.81 5.49
CA ILE A 40 -7.52 23.36 5.44
C ILE A 40 -6.51 23.06 4.34
N GLY A 41 -5.36 22.49 4.71
CA GLY A 41 -4.31 22.10 3.79
C GLY A 41 -4.35 20.60 3.49
N VAL A 42 -3.33 20.15 2.76
CA VAL A 42 -3.22 18.74 2.32
C VAL A 42 -3.13 17.79 3.51
N LYS A 43 -2.43 18.17 4.59
CA LYS A 43 -2.22 17.32 5.77
C LYS A 43 -3.52 16.96 6.50
N GLU A 44 -4.45 17.92 6.57
CA GLU A 44 -5.74 17.72 7.21
C GLU A 44 -6.62 16.78 6.37
N ILE A 45 -6.59 16.95 5.04
CA ILE A 45 -7.29 16.07 4.10
C ILE A 45 -6.71 14.65 4.16
N GLU A 46 -5.40 14.48 4.21
CA GLU A 46 -4.74 13.19 4.38
C GLU A 46 -5.18 12.47 5.65
N ALA A 47 -5.26 13.19 6.78
CA ALA A 47 -5.70 12.61 8.05
C ALA A 47 -7.15 12.10 8.00
N VAL A 48 -8.03 12.85 7.34
CA VAL A 48 -9.44 12.48 7.15
C VAL A 48 -9.57 11.30 6.20
N VAL A 49 -8.88 11.33 5.06
CA VAL A 49 -8.89 10.21 4.10
C VAL A 49 -8.33 8.94 4.74
N ALA A 50 -7.25 9.03 5.51
CA ALA A 50 -6.69 7.93 6.28
C ALA A 50 -7.70 7.33 7.27
N LYS A 51 -8.45 8.18 7.98
CA LYS A 51 -9.51 7.77 8.92
C LYS A 51 -10.66 7.06 8.21
N ILE A 52 -11.13 7.60 7.08
CA ILE A 52 -12.24 7.03 6.28
C ILE A 52 -11.81 5.70 5.66
N ALA A 53 -10.63 5.66 5.04
CA ALA A 53 -10.10 4.47 4.38
C ALA A 53 -9.52 3.43 5.34
N ARG A 54 -9.46 3.71 6.66
CA ARG A 54 -8.82 2.87 7.69
C ARG A 54 -7.36 2.52 7.38
N ILE A 55 -6.64 3.41 6.70
CA ILE A 55 -5.22 3.24 6.36
C ILE A 55 -4.40 4.14 7.29
N PRO A 56 -3.29 3.68 7.90
CA PRO A 56 -2.44 4.54 8.72
C PRO A 56 -1.96 5.77 7.93
N PRO A 57 -2.06 6.99 8.46
CA PRO A 57 -1.69 8.21 7.73
C PRO A 57 -0.20 8.23 7.33
N LYS A 58 0.65 7.51 8.08
CA LYS A 58 2.08 7.33 7.74
C LYS A 58 2.33 6.58 6.44
N ASN A 59 1.36 5.80 5.94
CA ASN A 59 1.51 5.04 4.70
C ASN A 59 1.06 5.84 3.46
N VAL A 60 0.40 6.99 3.65
CA VAL A 60 -0.07 7.83 2.54
C VAL A 60 1.04 8.74 2.01
N THR A 61 2.06 9.03 2.83
CA THR A 61 3.11 10.02 2.54
C THR A 61 4.54 9.46 2.51
N LYS A 62 4.75 8.14 2.65
CA LYS A 62 6.06 7.59 2.30
C LYS A 62 6.20 7.73 0.79
N ASP A 63 7.22 8.47 0.34
CA ASP A 63 7.54 8.54 -1.08
C ASP A 63 7.79 7.10 -1.58
N ASP A 64 6.82 6.56 -2.33
CA ASP A 64 6.90 5.24 -2.97
C ASP A 64 8.26 5.09 -3.68
N ALA A 65 8.78 6.19 -4.24
CA ALA A 65 10.09 6.24 -4.89
C ALA A 65 11.27 5.88 -3.96
N ILE A 66 11.27 6.35 -2.71
CA ILE A 66 12.33 6.05 -1.74
C ILE A 66 12.26 4.58 -1.32
N VAL A 67 11.06 4.10 -1.00
CA VAL A 67 10.83 2.71 -0.63
C VAL A 67 11.25 1.77 -1.77
N LEU A 68 10.88 2.09 -3.00
CA LEU A 68 11.24 1.30 -4.18
C LEU A 68 12.74 1.33 -4.48
N LYS A 69 13.43 2.44 -4.22
CA LYS A 69 14.88 2.54 -4.39
C LYS A 69 15.62 1.56 -3.47
N ASP A 70 15.21 1.50 -2.21
CA ASP A 70 15.89 0.69 -1.18
C ASP A 70 15.36 -0.74 -1.06
N LEU A 71 14.29 -1.09 -1.78
CA LEU A 71 13.59 -2.38 -1.70
C LEU A 71 14.54 -3.58 -1.85
N GLU A 72 15.40 -3.56 -2.86
CA GLU A 72 16.33 -4.67 -3.15
C GLU A 72 17.34 -4.86 -2.02
N ALA A 73 17.94 -3.77 -1.54
CA ALA A 73 18.90 -3.80 -0.44
C ALA A 73 18.22 -4.27 0.87
N SER A 74 16.98 -3.85 1.11
CA SER A 74 16.21 -4.30 2.29
C SER A 74 15.88 -5.79 2.23
N LEU A 75 15.53 -6.34 1.06
CA LEU A 75 15.28 -7.78 0.90
C LEU A 75 16.57 -8.60 1.05
N LYS A 76 17.69 -8.15 0.46
CA LYS A 76 19.01 -8.80 0.58
C LYS A 76 19.57 -8.80 2.01
N ARG A 77 19.11 -7.91 2.89
CA ARG A 77 19.47 -7.92 4.33
C ARG A 77 18.87 -9.09 5.11
N VAL A 78 17.76 -9.67 4.63
CA VAL A 78 17.01 -10.71 5.35
C VAL A 78 17.09 -12.06 4.64
N VAL A 79 17.10 -12.06 3.30
CA VAL A 79 17.13 -13.29 2.49
C VAL A 79 18.48 -13.42 1.81
N PHE A 80 19.27 -14.39 2.26
CA PHE A 80 20.63 -14.63 1.78
C PHE A 80 20.66 -15.70 0.68
N GLY A 81 21.57 -15.54 -0.29
CA GLY A 81 21.84 -16.56 -1.32
C GLY A 81 20.76 -16.66 -2.41
N GLN A 82 19.89 -15.66 -2.55
CA GLN A 82 18.83 -15.58 -3.58
C GLN A 82 18.87 -14.25 -4.34
N ASP A 83 20.06 -13.69 -4.56
CA ASP A 83 20.24 -12.33 -5.09
C ASP A 83 19.57 -12.13 -6.46
N ASN A 84 19.73 -13.08 -7.37
CA ASN A 84 19.12 -13.01 -8.71
C ASN A 84 17.58 -12.95 -8.65
N ALA A 85 16.98 -13.71 -7.72
CA ALA A 85 15.53 -13.73 -7.56
C ALA A 85 15.01 -12.41 -6.96
N ILE A 86 15.74 -11.86 -5.99
CA ILE A 86 15.42 -10.58 -5.35
C ILE A 86 15.58 -9.42 -6.35
N GLU A 87 16.64 -9.42 -7.16
CA GLU A 87 16.89 -8.41 -8.19
C GLU A 87 15.79 -8.42 -9.27
N SER A 88 15.43 -9.61 -9.76
CA SER A 88 14.34 -9.78 -10.74
C SER A 88 13.00 -9.30 -10.20
N LEU A 89 12.66 -9.69 -8.96
CA LEU A 89 11.44 -9.26 -8.27
C LEU A 89 11.41 -7.74 -8.08
N SER A 90 12.49 -7.17 -7.56
CA SER A 90 12.59 -5.73 -7.29
C SER A 90 12.47 -4.90 -8.57
N SER A 91 13.09 -5.35 -9.66
CA SER A 91 13.01 -4.71 -10.97
C SER A 91 11.60 -4.73 -11.54
N ALA A 92 10.91 -5.88 -11.47
CA ALA A 92 9.52 -6.00 -11.93
C ALA A 92 8.57 -5.08 -11.15
N ILE A 93 8.73 -4.99 -9.83
CA ILE A 93 7.91 -4.11 -8.98
C ILE A 93 8.17 -2.64 -9.29
N LYS A 94 9.44 -2.23 -9.46
CA LYS A 94 9.81 -0.87 -9.85
C LYS A 94 9.15 -0.47 -11.18
N LEU A 95 9.19 -1.36 -12.19
CA LEU A 95 8.55 -1.13 -13.49
C LEU A 95 7.03 -1.00 -13.37
N ALA A 96 6.38 -1.90 -12.64
CA ALA A 96 4.94 -1.88 -12.44
C ALA A 96 4.46 -0.60 -11.74
N ARG A 97 5.24 -0.08 -10.79
CA ARG A 97 4.98 1.18 -10.08
C ARG A 97 5.32 2.43 -10.89
N ALA A 98 6.23 2.33 -11.87
CA ALA A 98 6.55 3.40 -12.81
C ALA A 98 5.46 3.62 -13.89
N GLY A 99 4.37 2.85 -13.86
CA GLY A 99 3.26 2.97 -14.81
C GLY A 99 3.45 2.17 -16.09
N LEU A 100 4.49 1.35 -16.19
CA LEU A 100 4.71 0.42 -17.30
C LEU A 100 3.92 -0.89 -17.08
N ARG A 101 2.62 -0.77 -16.79
CA ARG A 101 1.71 -1.91 -16.65
C ARG A 101 0.37 -1.64 -17.32
N GLU A 102 -0.31 -2.71 -17.70
CA GLU A 102 -1.71 -2.62 -18.12
C GLU A 102 -2.62 -2.35 -16.91
N PRO A 103 -3.62 -1.45 -17.02
CA PRO A 103 -4.50 -1.09 -15.91
C PRO A 103 -5.24 -2.28 -15.29
N GLU A 104 -5.66 -3.23 -16.13
CA GLU A 104 -6.47 -4.40 -15.73
C GLU A 104 -5.64 -5.57 -15.15
N LYS A 105 -4.31 -5.49 -15.23
CA LYS A 105 -3.42 -6.54 -14.71
C LYS A 105 -2.94 -6.23 -13.30
N PRO A 106 -2.68 -7.25 -12.47
CA PRO A 106 -2.10 -7.06 -11.14
C PRO A 106 -0.71 -6.39 -11.24
N ILE A 107 -0.23 -5.84 -10.13
CA ILE A 107 1.11 -5.22 -10.03
C ILE A 107 2.20 -6.22 -10.44
N GLY A 108 2.01 -7.50 -10.14
CA GLY A 108 2.83 -8.58 -10.65
C GLY A 108 2.26 -9.93 -10.21
N SER A 109 2.58 -10.97 -10.96
CA SER A 109 2.30 -12.35 -10.59
C SER A 109 3.61 -13.12 -10.61
N TYR A 110 3.96 -13.71 -9.47
CA TYR A 110 5.26 -14.31 -9.23
C TYR A 110 5.09 -15.73 -8.72
N LEU A 111 5.88 -16.66 -9.26
CA LEU A 111 5.98 -18.03 -8.78
C LEU A 111 7.37 -18.25 -8.18
N PHE A 112 7.44 -18.40 -6.86
CA PHE A 112 8.68 -18.78 -6.20
C PHE A 112 8.82 -20.30 -6.19
N ALA A 113 9.78 -20.83 -6.94
CA ALA A 113 10.10 -22.25 -7.01
C ALA A 113 11.44 -22.58 -6.31
N GLY A 114 11.56 -23.77 -5.72
CA GLY A 114 12.83 -24.27 -5.15
C GLY A 114 12.64 -25.20 -3.95
N PRO A 115 13.73 -25.62 -3.29
CA PRO A 115 13.69 -26.46 -2.08
C PRO A 115 12.99 -25.80 -0.89
N THR A 116 12.53 -26.57 0.09
CA THR A 116 11.99 -26.02 1.35
C THR A 116 13.11 -25.31 2.13
N GLY A 117 12.75 -24.33 2.96
CA GLY A 117 13.72 -23.64 3.84
C GLY A 117 14.59 -22.56 3.20
N VAL A 118 14.53 -22.34 1.88
CA VAL A 118 15.37 -21.34 1.18
C VAL A 118 14.87 -19.89 1.23
N GLY A 119 13.82 -19.60 2.03
CA GLY A 119 13.32 -18.24 2.23
C GLY A 119 12.22 -17.75 1.29
N LYS A 120 11.59 -18.61 0.47
CA LYS A 120 10.48 -18.21 -0.43
C LYS A 120 9.35 -17.47 0.28
N THR A 121 8.86 -18.04 1.39
CA THR A 121 7.80 -17.43 2.20
C THR A 121 8.28 -16.16 2.90
N GLU A 122 9.57 -16.11 3.26
CA GLU A 122 10.16 -14.95 3.92
C GLU A 122 10.28 -13.76 2.97
N VAL A 123 10.67 -13.99 1.71
CA VAL A 123 10.64 -12.95 0.66
C VAL A 123 9.26 -12.31 0.55
N ALA A 124 8.19 -13.11 0.53
CA ALA A 124 6.82 -12.59 0.42
C ALA A 124 6.41 -11.75 1.63
N LYS A 125 6.78 -12.18 2.85
CA LYS A 125 6.53 -11.42 4.09
C LYS A 125 7.28 -10.09 4.10
N GLN A 126 8.59 -10.14 3.86
CA GLN A 126 9.43 -8.94 3.83
C GLN A 126 8.98 -7.96 2.75
N LEU A 127 8.49 -8.46 1.61
CA LEU A 127 7.94 -7.62 0.57
C LEU A 127 6.71 -6.83 1.04
N ALA A 128 5.77 -7.49 1.72
CA ALA A 128 4.59 -6.83 2.26
C ALA A 128 4.94 -5.77 3.31
N ASP A 129 5.87 -6.09 4.21
CA ASP A 129 6.34 -5.19 5.27
C ASP A 129 7.04 -3.95 4.69
N ASN A 130 7.93 -4.13 3.70
CA ASN A 130 8.64 -3.02 3.06
C ASN A 130 7.69 -2.11 2.27
N LEU A 131 6.70 -2.69 1.59
CA LEU A 131 5.70 -1.95 0.83
C LEU A 131 4.58 -1.36 1.71
N GLY A 132 4.53 -1.71 3.00
CA GLY A 132 3.51 -1.24 3.93
C GLY A 132 2.10 -1.72 3.61
N VAL A 133 1.97 -2.91 3.01
CA VAL A 133 0.69 -3.53 2.63
C VAL A 133 0.39 -4.76 3.50
N GLU A 134 -0.89 -5.08 3.67
CA GLU A 134 -1.30 -6.28 4.39
C GLU A 134 -0.94 -7.56 3.59
N LEU A 135 -0.34 -8.55 4.26
CA LEU A 135 -0.05 -9.85 3.68
C LEU A 135 -1.23 -10.81 3.86
N LEU A 136 -1.92 -11.11 2.78
CA LEU A 136 -2.95 -12.15 2.74
C LEU A 136 -2.30 -13.50 2.39
N VAL A 137 -2.42 -14.49 3.28
CA VAL A 137 -1.86 -15.83 3.09
C VAL A 137 -2.98 -16.85 2.92
N LEU A 138 -2.97 -17.56 1.81
CA LEU A 138 -3.89 -18.67 1.55
C LEU A 138 -3.10 -19.97 1.44
N THR A 139 -3.47 -20.96 2.26
CA THR A 139 -2.90 -22.30 2.17
C THR A 139 -3.67 -23.09 1.11
N CYS A 140 -2.97 -23.60 0.09
CA CYS A 140 -3.59 -24.36 -1.01
C CYS A 140 -4.41 -25.57 -0.52
N LEU A 141 -4.07 -26.13 0.64
CA LEU A 141 -4.76 -27.27 1.26
C LEU A 141 -6.23 -26.98 1.63
N ASN A 142 -6.58 -25.71 1.90
CA ASN A 142 -7.90 -25.33 2.40
C ASN A 142 -8.84 -24.77 1.30
N ILE A 143 -8.34 -24.60 0.07
CA ILE A 143 -9.15 -24.04 -1.03
C ILE A 143 -10.23 -25.03 -1.50
N TRP A 144 -10.03 -26.33 -1.28
CA TRP A 144 -10.96 -27.38 -1.71
C TRP A 144 -12.01 -27.78 -0.65
N LYS A 145 -11.89 -27.32 0.60
CA LYS A 145 -12.83 -27.72 1.68
C LYS A 145 -14.07 -26.84 1.79
N SER A 146 -14.15 -25.74 1.04
CA SER A 146 -15.25 -24.77 1.15
C SER A 146 -16.28 -24.84 0.02
N THR A 147 -16.22 -25.88 -0.82
CA THR A 147 -17.12 -26.08 -1.98
C THR A 147 -17.73 -27.50 -2.01
N LEU A 148 -17.67 -28.22 -0.88
CA LEU A 148 -18.33 -29.51 -0.66
C LEU A 148 -19.19 -29.45 0.59
#